data_AF-A0A418VDC8-F1
#
_entry.id   AF-A0A418VDC8-F1
#
_cell.length_a   1.000
_cell.length_b   1.000
_cell.length_c   1.000
_cell.angle_alpha   90.00
_cell.angle_beta   90.00
_cell.angle_gamma   90.00
#
_symmetry.space_group_name_H-M   'P 1'
#
loop_
_entity.id
_entity.type
_entity.pdbx_description
1 polymer ?
#
loop_
_entity_poly.entity_id
_entity_poly.type
_entity_poly.pdbx_seq_one_letter_code
_entity_poly.pdbx_strand_id
1 'polypeptide(L)'
;MILKASRCCCAAVSAALSLIPISVACAGGWEQSRDWYIELKRAAKYARIAITGIADLNRIDTEQATAGKQLQAALQLPLPDKDKAVCSAAAKAVVDFIAAGKAGNMTGGPASYERQYARWDALSVDCLKGIQRLGTGG
;
A
#
# COMPACT_ATOMS: atom_id res chain seq x y z
N MET A 1 19.86 -39.09 13.65
CA MET A 1 19.25 -37.86 14.17
C MET A 1 20.36 -36.83 14.35
N ILE A 2 20.45 -35.82 13.47
CA ILE A 2 21.38 -34.70 13.66
C ILE A 2 20.62 -33.42 13.33
N LEU A 3 20.17 -32.71 14.37
CA LEU A 3 19.71 -31.33 14.26
C LEU A 3 20.91 -30.46 13.90
N LYS A 4 20.87 -29.85 12.72
CA LYS A 4 21.80 -28.80 12.32
C LYS A 4 21.06 -27.47 12.41
N ALA A 5 21.32 -26.72 13.47
CA ALA A 5 20.83 -25.37 13.62
C ALA A 5 22.01 -24.40 13.77
N SER A 6 21.78 -23.25 13.14
CA SER A 6 22.32 -21.94 13.50
C SER A 6 23.69 -21.56 12.96
N ARG A 7 23.67 -20.63 11.99
CA ARG A 7 24.34 -19.32 12.12
C ARG A 7 23.50 -18.22 11.46
N CYS A 8 22.65 -17.55 12.23
CA CYS A 8 22.15 -16.20 11.95
C CYS A 8 22.95 -15.22 12.82
N CYS A 9 23.54 -14.18 12.20
CA CYS A 9 24.20 -13.08 12.91
C CYS A 9 23.17 -12.00 13.26
N CYS A 10 22.92 -11.81 14.56
CA CYS A 10 22.28 -10.60 15.11
C CYS A 10 23.24 -10.02 16.15
N ALA A 11 23.62 -8.75 16.01
CA ALA A 11 24.27 -8.00 17.07
C ALA A 11 23.21 -7.56 18.09
N ALA A 12 23.33 -8.04 19.33
CA ALA A 12 22.48 -7.65 20.45
C ALA A 12 23.25 -6.70 21.37
N VAL A 13 22.70 -5.51 21.60
CA VAL A 13 23.06 -4.66 22.74
C VAL A 13 22.10 -5.01 23.87
N SER A 14 22.64 -5.60 24.93
CA SER A 14 21.90 -5.90 26.16
C SER A 14 22.08 -4.76 27.16
N ALA A 15 20.98 -4.19 27.65
CA ALA A 15 20.88 -3.76 29.05
C ALA A 15 19.41 -3.73 29.50
N ALA A 16 19.03 -4.82 30.17
CA ALA A 16 18.07 -4.92 31.27
C ALA A 16 16.91 -3.91 31.37
N LEU A 17 15.70 -4.34 31.02
CA LEU A 17 14.63 -4.64 31.98
C LEU A 17 13.43 -5.28 31.27
N SER A 18 12.89 -6.35 31.85
CA SER A 18 11.49 -6.78 31.72
C SER A 18 10.99 -7.22 30.33
N LEU A 19 11.08 -8.55 30.12
CA LEU A 19 10.00 -9.42 29.61
C LEU A 19 9.26 -8.96 28.34
N ILE A 20 9.67 -9.49 27.19
CA ILE A 20 8.86 -10.27 26.23
C ILE A 20 9.80 -10.64 25.06
N PRO A 21 10.02 -11.93 24.74
CA PRO A 21 10.79 -12.32 23.57
C PRO A 21 9.84 -12.46 22.38
N ILE A 22 9.86 -11.54 21.41
CA ILE A 22 9.24 -11.81 20.11
C ILE A 22 10.20 -11.49 18.98
N SER A 23 10.81 -12.56 18.52
CA SER A 23 11.44 -12.78 17.23
C SER A 23 10.50 -12.39 16.08
N VAL A 24 10.78 -11.37 15.25
CA VAL A 24 10.33 -11.35 13.84
C VAL A 24 11.15 -10.34 13.02
N ALA A 25 12.07 -10.80 12.17
CA ALA A 25 12.73 -9.93 11.17
C ALA A 25 12.75 -10.51 9.75
N CYS A 26 12.26 -11.74 9.53
CA CYS A 26 12.23 -12.35 8.20
C CYS A 26 10.80 -12.53 7.62
N ALA A 27 9.77 -12.20 8.40
CA ALA A 27 8.35 -12.21 8.02
C ALA A 27 7.70 -10.83 8.31
N GLY A 28 8.46 -9.75 8.10
CA GLY A 28 7.99 -8.38 8.36
C GLY A 28 7.67 -7.62 7.08
N GLY A 29 8.46 -7.81 6.02
CA GLY A 29 8.38 -6.94 4.86
C GLY A 29 7.25 -7.25 3.88
N TRP A 30 6.94 -8.54 3.70
CA TRP A 30 5.80 -8.95 2.89
C TRP A 30 4.48 -8.58 3.55
N GLU A 31 4.33 -8.90 4.85
CA GLU A 31 3.18 -8.56 5.67
C GLU A 31 2.92 -7.05 5.70
N GLN A 32 3.96 -6.25 5.97
CA GLN A 32 3.87 -4.79 5.94
C GLN A 32 3.39 -4.27 4.58
N SER A 33 3.95 -4.78 3.49
CA SER A 33 3.59 -4.35 2.13
C SER A 33 2.17 -4.80 1.75
N ARG A 34 1.76 -5.98 2.19
CA ARG A 34 0.40 -6.51 2.00
C ARG A 34 -0.62 -5.67 2.75
N ASP A 35 -0.36 -5.35 4.01
CA ASP A 35 -1.28 -4.58 4.85
C ASP A 35 -1.42 -3.14 4.33
N TRP A 36 -0.31 -2.52 3.89
CA TRP A 36 -0.34 -1.26 3.14
C TRP A 36 -1.25 -1.34 1.91
N TYR A 37 -1.13 -2.41 1.11
CA TYR A 37 -1.94 -2.58 -0.12
C TYR A 37 -3.43 -2.75 0.19
N ILE A 38 -3.76 -3.48 1.26
CA ILE A 38 -5.14 -3.65 1.72
C ILE A 38 -5.75 -2.30 2.08
N GLU A 39 -5.04 -1.46 2.82
CA GLU A 39 -5.50 -0.12 3.18
C GLU A 39 -5.68 0.79 1.96
N LEU A 40 -4.74 0.75 1.01
CA LEU A 40 -4.88 1.52 -0.22
C LEU A 40 -6.10 1.08 -1.05
N LYS A 41 -6.30 -0.24 -1.17
CA LYS A 41 -7.45 -0.82 -1.87
C LYS A 41 -8.77 -0.50 -1.17
N ARG A 42 -8.78 -0.50 0.17
CA ARG A 42 -9.91 -0.09 1.01
C ARG A 42 -10.29 1.36 0.69
N ALA A 43 -9.32 2.28 0.74
CA ALA A 43 -9.55 3.69 0.45
C ALA A 43 -10.12 3.89 -0.95
N ALA A 44 -9.54 3.22 -1.95
CA ALA A 44 -10.01 3.32 -3.32
C ALA A 44 -11.45 2.83 -3.50
N LYS A 45 -11.79 1.67 -2.91
CA LYS A 45 -13.14 1.10 -2.97
C LYS A 45 -14.17 2.02 -2.34
N TYR A 46 -13.92 2.50 -1.12
CA TYR A 46 -14.89 3.34 -0.43
C TYR A 46 -15.04 4.71 -1.07
N ALA A 47 -13.96 5.30 -1.58
CA ALA A 47 -14.05 6.54 -2.32
C ALA A 47 -14.86 6.37 -3.62
N ARG A 48 -14.65 5.28 -4.36
CA ARG A 48 -15.48 4.96 -5.54
C ARG A 48 -16.97 4.89 -5.18
N ILE A 49 -17.33 4.12 -4.15
CA ILE A 49 -18.73 4.01 -3.70
C ILE A 49 -19.31 5.38 -3.32
N ALA A 50 -18.54 6.18 -2.56
CA ALA A 50 -18.97 7.51 -2.14
C ALA A 50 -19.16 8.46 -3.33
N ILE A 51 -18.27 8.43 -4.32
CA ILE A 51 -18.35 9.26 -5.53
C ILE A 51 -19.53 8.85 -6.42
N THR A 52 -19.73 7.54 -6.67
CA THR A 52 -20.69 7.08 -7.69
C THR A 52 -22.08 6.76 -7.16
N GLY A 53 -22.23 6.47 -5.87
CA GLY A 53 -23.46 5.86 -5.34
C GLY A 53 -24.19 6.64 -4.26
N ILE A 54 -23.48 7.37 -3.39
CA ILE A 54 -24.08 7.97 -2.18
C ILE A 54 -23.70 9.46 -1.99
N ALA A 55 -22.78 10.00 -2.79
CA ALA A 55 -22.26 11.37 -2.70
C ALA A 55 -21.88 11.78 -1.25
N ASP A 56 -21.31 10.86 -0.48
CA ASP A 56 -20.86 11.12 0.90
C ASP A 56 -19.51 11.86 0.89
N LEU A 57 -19.58 13.19 0.94
CA LEU A 57 -18.40 14.06 0.90
C LEU A 57 -17.44 13.82 2.08
N ASN A 58 -17.97 13.54 3.29
CA ASN A 58 -17.15 13.26 4.46
C ASN A 58 -16.34 11.96 4.27
N ARG A 59 -16.96 10.95 3.66
CA ARG A 59 -16.27 9.71 3.30
C ARG A 59 -15.21 9.96 2.23
N ILE A 60 -15.52 10.73 1.19
CA ILE A 60 -14.54 11.10 0.14
C ILE A 60 -13.31 11.75 0.76
N ASP A 61 -13.48 12.71 1.66
CA ASP A 61 -12.37 13.41 2.32
C ASP A 61 -11.55 12.48 3.24
N THR A 62 -12.22 11.59 3.96
CA THR A 62 -11.55 10.58 4.79
C THR A 62 -10.68 9.63 3.96
N GLU A 63 -11.20 9.15 2.83
CA GLU A 63 -10.46 8.23 1.98
C GLU A 63 -9.37 8.96 1.17
N GLN A 64 -9.55 10.24 0.84
CA GLN A 64 -8.49 11.08 0.26
C GLN A 64 -7.31 11.22 1.23
N ALA A 65 -7.59 11.51 2.50
CA ALA A 65 -6.55 11.61 3.52
C ALA A 65 -5.83 10.27 3.72
N THR A 66 -6.57 9.16 3.70
CA THR A 66 -6.01 7.81 3.80
C THR A 66 -5.10 7.51 2.62
N ALA A 67 -5.55 7.76 1.39
CA ALA A 67 -4.76 7.59 0.17
C ALA A 67 -3.48 8.44 0.19
N GLY A 68 -3.57 9.70 0.67
CA GLY A 68 -2.41 10.58 0.85
C GLY A 68 -1.37 10.02 1.82
N LYS A 69 -1.79 9.42 2.94
CA LYS A 69 -0.90 8.72 3.86
C LYS A 69 -0.24 7.51 3.20
N GLN A 70 -1.00 6.71 2.45
CA GLN A 70 -0.46 5.53 1.76
C GLN A 70 0.53 5.91 0.66
N LEU A 71 0.35 7.05 -0.01
CA LEU A 71 1.32 7.58 -0.97
C LEU A 71 2.68 7.86 -0.31
N GLN A 72 2.69 8.47 0.88
CA GLN A 72 3.93 8.70 1.63
C GLN A 72 4.55 7.38 2.11
N ALA A 73 3.71 6.47 2.62
CA ALA A 73 4.15 5.16 3.11
C ALA A 73 4.72 4.27 1.99
N ALA A 74 4.28 4.43 0.73
CA ALA A 74 4.76 3.66 -0.42
C ALA A 74 6.29 3.74 -0.60
N LEU A 75 6.90 4.88 -0.28
CA LEU A 75 8.35 5.10 -0.37
C LEU A 75 9.14 4.31 0.68
N GLN A 76 8.49 3.98 1.79
CA GLN A 76 9.08 3.26 2.92
C GLN A 76 8.83 1.76 2.86
N LEU A 77 8.15 1.27 1.82
CA LEU A 77 7.90 -0.15 1.65
C LEU A 77 9.23 -0.92 1.48
N PRO A 78 9.35 -2.12 2.04
CA PRO A 78 10.51 -2.99 1.90
C PRO A 78 10.52 -3.72 0.54
N LEU A 79 10.35 -2.96 -0.54
CA LEU A 79 10.33 -3.40 -1.93
C LEU A 79 11.58 -2.92 -2.68
N PRO A 80 11.96 -3.55 -3.81
CA PRO A 80 12.92 -2.95 -4.75
C PRO A 80 12.43 -1.60 -5.28
N ASP A 81 13.33 -0.68 -5.62
CA ASP A 81 12.99 0.69 -6.04
C ASP A 81 12.01 0.73 -7.23
N LYS A 82 12.16 -0.19 -8.20
CA LYS A 82 11.23 -0.34 -9.31
C LYS A 82 9.80 -0.60 -8.83
N ASP A 83 9.64 -1.47 -7.85
CA ASP A 83 8.32 -1.86 -7.34
C ASP A 83 7.75 -0.80 -6.40
N LYS A 84 8.61 -0.13 -5.60
CA LYS A 84 8.21 1.07 -4.85
C LYS A 84 7.66 2.15 -5.77
N ALA A 85 8.31 2.41 -6.91
CA ALA A 85 7.86 3.40 -7.87
C ALA A 85 6.47 3.06 -8.44
N VAL A 86 6.22 1.79 -8.77
CA VAL A 86 4.91 1.32 -9.24
C VAL A 86 3.85 1.45 -8.13
N CYS A 87 4.16 1.04 -6.89
CA CYS A 87 3.24 1.16 -5.76
C CYS A 87 2.94 2.62 -5.39
N SER A 88 3.94 3.50 -5.45
CA SER A 88 3.76 4.95 -5.27
C SER A 88 2.90 5.55 -6.38
N ALA A 89 3.12 5.14 -7.64
CA ALA A 89 2.27 5.56 -8.75
C ALA A 89 0.81 5.08 -8.60
N ALA A 90 0.59 3.86 -8.10
CA ALA A 90 -0.74 3.34 -7.78
C ALA A 90 -1.42 4.17 -6.69
N ALA A 91 -0.70 4.48 -5.61
CA ALA A 91 -1.22 5.31 -4.53
C ALA A 91 -1.55 6.73 -4.99
N LYS A 92 -0.69 7.32 -5.83
CA LYS A 92 -0.96 8.61 -6.47
C LYS A 92 -2.20 8.56 -7.36
N ALA A 93 -2.40 7.48 -8.12
CA ALA A 93 -3.60 7.32 -8.94
C ALA A 93 -4.89 7.27 -8.09
N VAL A 94 -4.84 6.69 -6.86
CA VAL A 94 -5.95 6.81 -5.89
C VAL A 94 -6.25 8.27 -5.59
N VAL A 95 -5.24 9.00 -5.11
CA VAL A 95 -5.37 10.41 -4.73
C VAL A 95 -5.94 11.25 -5.88
N ASP A 96 -5.46 11.00 -7.10
CA ASP A 96 -5.87 11.73 -8.30
C ASP A 96 -7.32 11.40 -8.70
N PHE A 97 -7.75 10.13 -8.67
CA PHE A 97 -9.14 9.81 -9.06
C PHE A 97 -10.14 10.31 -8.00
N ILE A 98 -9.79 10.25 -6.72
CA ILE A 98 -10.67 10.75 -5.66
C ILE A 98 -10.81 12.27 -5.78
N ALA A 99 -9.72 12.99 -6.03
CA ALA A 99 -9.75 14.43 -6.30
C ALA A 99 -10.60 14.76 -7.54
N ALA A 100 -10.44 14.00 -8.63
CA ALA A 100 -11.23 14.18 -9.84
C ALA A 100 -12.73 13.95 -9.61
N GLY A 101 -13.09 12.88 -8.88
CA GLY A 101 -14.47 12.60 -8.52
C GLY A 101 -15.07 13.68 -7.61
N LYS A 102 -14.30 14.17 -6.63
CA LYS A 102 -14.71 15.30 -5.78
C LYS A 102 -14.95 16.58 -6.58
N ALA A 103 -14.15 16.82 -7.63
CA ALA A 103 -14.29 17.97 -8.53
C ALA A 103 -15.41 17.78 -9.58
N GLY A 104 -16.11 16.64 -9.61
CA GLY A 104 -17.13 16.34 -10.61
C GLY A 104 -16.59 16.05 -12.02
N ASN A 105 -15.28 15.82 -12.16
CA ASN A 105 -14.66 15.52 -13.45
C ASN A 105 -14.79 14.02 -13.76
N MET A 106 -15.95 13.60 -14.31
CA MET A 106 -16.29 12.17 -14.39
C MET A 106 -15.69 11.45 -15.61
N THR A 107 -15.73 12.02 -16.82
CA THR A 107 -15.45 11.28 -18.08
C THR A 107 -14.42 11.96 -19.00
N GLY A 108 -13.77 11.15 -19.85
CA GLY A 108 -13.10 11.57 -21.09
C GLY A 108 -11.73 12.27 -21.01
N GLY A 109 -11.40 12.98 -19.92
CA GLY A 109 -10.16 13.78 -19.80
C GLY A 109 -8.98 13.08 -19.12
N PRO A 110 -7.71 13.56 -19.31
CA PRO A 110 -6.54 13.08 -18.58
C PRO A 110 -6.68 13.16 -17.06
N ALA A 111 -7.37 14.18 -16.56
CA ALA A 111 -7.67 14.36 -15.14
C ALA A 111 -9.03 13.78 -14.72
N SER A 112 -9.73 13.03 -15.59
CA SER A 112 -11.06 12.49 -15.26
C SER A 112 -10.97 11.34 -14.26
N TYR A 113 -12.02 11.21 -13.44
CA TYR A 113 -12.25 10.14 -12.49
C TYR A 113 -12.08 8.77 -13.15
N GLU A 114 -12.78 8.51 -14.26
CA GLU A 114 -12.72 7.22 -14.95
C GLU A 114 -11.30 6.86 -15.40
N ARG A 115 -10.57 7.83 -15.97
CA ARG A 115 -9.21 7.59 -16.44
C ARG A 115 -8.24 7.34 -15.28
N GLN A 116 -8.34 8.12 -14.20
CA GLN A 116 -7.48 7.94 -13.04
C GLN A 116 -7.80 6.66 -12.28
N TYR A 117 -9.07 6.25 -12.24
CA TYR A 117 -9.50 4.97 -11.69
C TYR A 117 -8.98 3.79 -12.52
N ALA A 118 -9.07 3.85 -13.85
CA ALA A 118 -8.48 2.83 -14.72
C ALA A 118 -6.95 2.77 -14.60
N ARG A 119 -6.30 3.93 -14.44
CA ARG A 119 -4.86 4.02 -14.19
C ARG A 119 -4.46 3.40 -12.86
N TRP A 120 -5.24 3.62 -11.81
CA TRP A 120 -5.10 2.83 -10.58
C TRP A 120 -5.17 1.37 -10.94
N ASP A 121 -6.29 0.91 -11.55
CA ASP A 121 -6.62 -0.52 -11.80
C ASP A 121 -5.43 -1.30 -12.34
N ALA A 122 -4.78 -0.76 -13.36
CA ALA A 122 -3.56 -1.31 -13.92
C ALA A 122 -2.38 -1.30 -12.94
N LEU A 123 -2.07 -0.16 -12.34
CA LEU A 123 -0.89 0.01 -11.47
C LEU A 123 -0.96 -0.82 -10.18
N SER A 124 -2.16 -1.03 -9.61
CA SER A 124 -2.27 -1.81 -8.39
C SER A 124 -2.01 -3.29 -8.63
N VAL A 125 -2.40 -3.81 -9.80
CA VAL A 125 -2.10 -5.19 -10.19
C VAL A 125 -0.60 -5.39 -10.29
N ASP A 126 0.11 -4.44 -10.90
CA ASP A 126 1.58 -4.52 -11.00
C ASP A 126 2.28 -4.31 -9.66
N CYS A 127 1.78 -3.41 -8.81
CA CYS A 127 2.27 -3.26 -7.44
C CYS A 127 2.08 -4.56 -6.64
N LEU A 128 0.91 -5.21 -6.74
CA LEU A 128 0.64 -6.48 -6.06
C LEU A 128 1.62 -7.58 -6.50
N LYS A 129 1.97 -7.65 -7.80
CA LYS A 129 3.01 -8.58 -8.28
C LYS A 129 4.39 -8.29 -7.66
N GLY A 130 4.73 -7.01 -7.47
CA GLY A 130 5.93 -6.59 -6.73
C GLY A 130 5.93 -7.11 -5.29
N ILE A 131 4.82 -6.91 -4.58
CA ILE A 131 4.64 -7.40 -3.22
C ILE A 131 4.73 -8.92 -3.15
N GLN A 132 4.08 -9.63 -4.07
CA GLN A 132 4.09 -11.10 -4.10
C GLN A 132 5.50 -11.69 -4.29
N ARG A 133 6.37 -11.02 -5.05
CA ARG A 133 7.78 -11.45 -5.20
C ARG A 133 8.57 -11.44 -3.89
N LEU A 134 8.20 -10.61 -2.91
CA LEU A 134 8.79 -10.68 -1.57
C LEU A 134 8.36 -11.94 -0.82
N GLY A 135 7.11 -12.38 -0.98
CA GLY A 135 6.52 -13.50 -0.25
C GLY A 135 6.93 -14.87 -0.78
N THR A 136 7.38 -14.95 -2.03
CA THR A 136 7.78 -16.22 -2.66
C THR A 136 9.24 -16.60 -2.47
N GLY A 137 10.07 -15.73 -1.85
CA GLY A 137 11.51 -15.91 -1.75
C GLY A 137 12.17 -15.81 -3.13
N GLY A 138 12.71 -14.64 -3.46
CA GLY A 138 13.55 -14.46 -4.65
C GLY A 138 14.85 -15.25 -4.58
#